data_AF-A0A960VI40-F1
#
_entry.id   AF-A0A960VI40-F1
#
_cell.length_a   1.000
_cell.length_b   1.000
_cell.length_c   1.000
_cell.angle_alpha   90.00
_cell.angle_beta   90.00
_cell.angle_gamma   90.00
#
_symmetry.space_group_name_H-M   'P 1'
#
loop_
_entity.id
_entity.type
_entity.pdbx_description
1 polymer ?
#
loop_
_entity_poly.entity_id
_entity_poly.type
_entity_poly.pdbx_seq_one_letter_code
_entity_poly.pdbx_strand_id
1 'polypeptide(L)'
;MAGLRGIAISLVEAIAAGRSRPFDASDLARPALVFAPHQDDETLGCGGLIALKRRAGVPVSVVFLTDGATSHATRMPADELVARRRGEAVAACAVLGVAAADVHFLDLPDGELTGRLAAAADAAGGVLDVHPDHGQVFVPYAGDTTPDHIAARAAVLAALGERPERAWTVFEYPVWFWHHWPWARPDLARRLQWPAAVARGLGAAAPIAAEREQVYLYPNPLRGDDVKIRFYSTGTEPARFALFNLEGELVASRETDVTADAVNEAVLTLPDLASGLYVARLEFVGPRGREIRTLTLAVEK
;
A
#
# COMPACT_ATOMS: atom_id res chain seq x y z
N MET A 1 37.87 -0.28 -27.25
CA MET A 1 37.64 -0.94 -25.94
C MET A 1 36.18 -0.83 -25.52
N ALA A 2 35.26 -1.49 -26.25
CA ALA A 2 33.81 -1.41 -26.01
C ALA A 2 33.13 -2.78 -25.77
N GLY A 3 33.90 -3.88 -25.77
CA GLY A 3 33.35 -5.25 -25.76
C GLY A 3 33.25 -5.94 -24.40
N LEU A 4 33.82 -5.40 -23.32
CA LEU A 4 33.90 -6.10 -22.02
C LEU A 4 32.91 -5.58 -20.96
N ARG A 5 32.35 -4.37 -21.13
CA ARG A 5 31.36 -3.81 -20.20
C ARG A 5 29.93 -4.33 -20.43
N GLY A 6 29.59 -4.74 -21.65
CA GLY A 6 28.27 -5.28 -21.98
C GLY A 6 28.03 -6.71 -21.46
N ILE A 7 29.07 -7.55 -21.45
CA ILE A 7 28.96 -8.97 -21.05
C ILE A 7 28.77 -9.10 -19.52
N ALA A 8 29.35 -8.20 -18.72
CA ALA A 8 29.20 -8.20 -17.26
C ALA A 8 27.80 -7.74 -16.80
N ILE A 9 27.17 -6.82 -17.52
CA ILE A 9 25.82 -6.30 -17.20
C ILE A 9 24.75 -7.35 -17.51
N SER A 10 24.84 -8.03 -18.67
CA SER A 10 23.87 -9.08 -19.04
C SER A 10 23.94 -10.33 -18.16
N LEU A 11 25.10 -10.62 -17.55
CA LEU A 11 25.24 -11.74 -16.61
C LEU A 11 24.63 -11.41 -15.23
N VAL A 12 24.71 -10.15 -14.78
CA VAL A 12 24.10 -9.69 -13.53
C VAL A 12 22.57 -9.57 -13.67
N GLU A 13 22.08 -9.12 -14.83
CA GLU A 13 20.64 -9.07 -15.16
C GLU A 13 20.02 -10.48 -15.20
N ALA A 14 20.74 -11.48 -15.74
CA ALA A 14 20.31 -12.87 -15.74
C ALA A 14 20.31 -13.51 -14.33
N ILE A 15 21.20 -13.07 -13.42
CA ILE A 15 21.23 -13.51 -12.02
C ILE A 15 20.13 -12.85 -11.18
N ALA A 16 19.70 -11.63 -11.53
CA ALA A 16 18.71 -10.85 -10.79
C ALA A 16 17.24 -11.22 -11.13
N ALA A 17 16.95 -11.61 -12.37
CA ALA A 17 15.61 -11.99 -12.80
C ALA A 17 15.09 -13.33 -12.21
N GLY A 18 15.97 -14.11 -11.56
CA GLY A 18 15.63 -15.40 -10.94
C GLY A 18 15.46 -15.39 -9.41
N ARG A 19 15.45 -14.22 -8.75
CA ARG A 19 15.59 -14.12 -7.28
C ARG A 19 14.40 -13.57 -6.51
N SER A 20 13.29 -13.31 -7.18
CA SER A 20 12.12 -12.72 -6.57
C SER A 20 10.94 -13.67 -6.62
N ARG A 21 10.22 -13.78 -5.50
CA ARG A 21 9.13 -14.76 -5.29
C ARG A 21 7.99 -14.17 -4.45
N PRO A 22 6.76 -14.67 -4.59
CA PRO A 22 5.64 -14.38 -3.69
C PRO A 22 6.01 -14.57 -2.23
N PHE A 23 5.50 -13.68 -1.38
CA PHE A 23 5.42 -13.95 0.05
C PHE A 23 4.54 -15.19 0.26
N ASP A 24 5.06 -16.19 0.96
CA ASP A 24 4.35 -17.45 1.17
C ASP A 24 4.23 -17.83 2.65
N ALA A 25 3.54 -18.93 2.95
CA ALA A 25 3.29 -19.37 4.32
C ALA A 25 4.58 -19.65 5.11
N SER A 26 5.67 -20.06 4.44
CA SER A 26 6.95 -20.31 5.11
C SER A 26 7.61 -19.01 5.59
N ASP A 27 7.33 -17.90 4.93
CA ASP A 27 7.82 -16.59 5.35
C ASP A 27 7.13 -16.10 6.62
N LEU A 28 5.90 -16.52 6.91
CA LEU A 28 5.22 -16.16 8.16
C LEU A 28 5.98 -16.66 9.39
N ALA A 29 6.72 -17.77 9.28
CA ALA A 29 7.45 -18.38 10.40
C ALA A 29 8.77 -17.67 10.76
N ARG A 30 9.18 -16.63 10.02
CA ARG A 30 10.48 -15.97 10.20
C ARG A 30 10.36 -14.60 10.86
N PRO A 31 11.27 -14.22 11.78
CA PRO A 31 11.25 -12.89 12.39
C PRO A 31 11.38 -11.76 11.36
N ALA A 32 10.69 -10.64 11.59
CA ALA A 32 10.62 -9.53 10.64
C ALA A 32 10.87 -8.15 11.24
N LEU A 33 11.64 -7.32 10.55
CA LEU A 33 11.77 -5.88 10.80
C LEU A 33 10.94 -5.12 9.78
N VAL A 34 10.02 -4.27 10.23
CA VAL A 34 9.20 -3.42 9.37
C VAL A 34 9.67 -1.98 9.49
N PHE A 35 10.28 -1.44 8.43
CA PHE A 35 10.68 -0.04 8.37
C PHE A 35 9.56 0.77 7.74
N ALA A 36 8.95 1.63 8.55
CA ALA A 36 7.83 2.52 8.24
C ALA A 36 8.32 3.98 8.17
N PRO A 37 8.25 4.65 7.01
CA PRO A 37 8.60 6.06 6.89
C PRO A 37 7.85 6.93 7.92
N HIS A 38 6.54 6.73 8.05
CA HIS A 38 5.63 7.48 8.89
C HIS A 38 4.82 6.58 9.84
N GLN A 39 4.24 7.18 10.90
CA GLN A 39 3.39 6.48 11.87
C GLN A 39 2.00 6.17 11.32
N ASP A 40 1.84 5.05 10.63
CA ASP A 40 0.60 4.52 10.02
C ASP A 40 0.96 3.52 8.91
N ASP A 41 2.08 3.75 8.22
CA ASP A 41 2.60 2.92 7.14
C ASP A 41 2.75 1.44 7.52
N GLU A 42 3.15 1.14 8.76
CA GLU A 42 3.27 -0.24 9.25
C GLU A 42 1.91 -0.94 9.27
N THR A 43 0.87 -0.20 9.65
CA THR A 43 -0.50 -0.70 9.77
C THR A 43 -1.14 -0.80 8.39
N LEU A 44 -1.00 0.25 7.57
CA LEU A 44 -1.55 0.31 6.21
C LEU A 44 -0.90 -0.70 5.28
N GLY A 45 0.44 -0.80 5.33
CA GLY A 45 1.21 -1.65 4.43
C GLY A 45 1.42 -3.08 4.94
N CYS A 46 1.56 -3.26 6.24
CA CYS A 46 1.97 -4.53 6.85
C CYS A 46 1.08 -5.01 8.01
N GLY A 47 -0.01 -4.33 8.37
CA GLY A 47 -0.78 -4.64 9.59
C GLY A 47 -1.26 -6.09 9.65
N GLY A 48 -1.82 -6.61 8.56
CA GLY A 48 -2.24 -8.01 8.47
C GLY A 48 -1.09 -9.00 8.63
N LEU A 49 0.06 -8.71 8.02
CA LEU A 49 1.28 -9.52 8.14
C LEU A 49 1.80 -9.54 9.57
N ILE A 50 1.92 -8.36 10.19
CA ILE A 50 2.39 -8.20 11.57
C ILE A 50 1.49 -9.02 12.49
N ALA A 51 0.17 -8.84 12.41
CA ALA A 51 -0.78 -9.57 13.24
C ALA A 51 -0.69 -11.10 13.03
N LEU A 52 -0.52 -11.58 11.80
CA LEU A 52 -0.37 -13.00 11.51
C LEU A 52 0.92 -13.59 12.11
N LYS A 53 2.06 -12.91 11.94
CA LYS A 53 3.33 -13.32 12.54
C LYS A 53 3.26 -13.34 14.07
N ARG A 54 2.73 -12.28 14.68
CA ARG A 54 2.59 -12.17 16.14
C ARG A 54 1.66 -13.23 16.72
N ARG A 55 0.54 -13.53 16.06
CA ARG A 55 -0.36 -14.63 16.46
C ARG A 55 0.30 -16.01 16.37
N ALA A 56 1.25 -16.19 15.47
CA ALA A 56 2.06 -17.40 15.36
C ALA A 56 3.25 -17.43 16.34
N GLY A 57 3.39 -16.44 17.23
CA GLY A 57 4.51 -16.33 18.18
C GLY A 57 5.84 -15.91 17.53
N VAL A 58 5.80 -15.39 16.30
CA VAL A 58 7.00 -14.98 15.56
C VAL A 58 7.35 -13.53 15.90
N PRO A 59 8.61 -13.22 16.24
CA PRO A 59 9.05 -11.85 16.53
C PRO A 59 8.84 -10.89 15.36
N VAL A 60 8.33 -9.69 15.67
CA VAL A 60 8.23 -8.59 14.71
C VAL A 60 8.59 -7.32 15.44
N SER A 61 9.50 -6.55 14.86
CA SER A 61 9.87 -5.21 15.33
C SER A 61 9.50 -4.19 14.28
N VAL A 62 9.01 -3.03 14.71
CA VAL A 62 8.59 -1.92 13.85
C VAL A 62 9.51 -0.73 14.06
N VAL A 63 9.94 -0.10 12.98
CA VAL A 63 10.88 1.02 12.99
C VAL A 63 10.26 2.19 12.24
N PHE A 64 9.89 3.24 12.97
CA PHE A 64 9.44 4.49 12.40
C PHE A 64 10.64 5.40 12.11
N LEU A 65 10.80 5.82 10.86
CA LEU A 65 11.95 6.63 10.47
C LEU A 65 11.75 8.10 10.85
N THR A 66 10.59 8.67 10.55
CA THR A 66 10.33 10.09 10.76
C THR A 66 9.49 10.38 12.00
N ASP A 67 9.39 11.64 12.40
CA ASP A 67 8.59 12.11 13.54
C ASP A 67 7.10 12.39 13.21
N GLY A 68 6.74 12.47 11.93
CA GLY A 68 5.38 12.73 11.46
C GLY A 68 4.88 14.16 11.65
N ALA A 69 5.79 15.12 11.88
CA ALA A 69 5.48 16.48 12.29
C ALA A 69 4.71 17.32 11.24
N THR A 70 4.72 16.95 9.95
CA THR A 70 4.20 17.80 8.87
C THR A 70 2.77 17.48 8.45
N SER A 71 2.27 16.28 8.78
CA SER A 71 0.99 15.77 8.28
C SER A 71 -0.25 16.64 8.57
N HIS A 72 -0.27 17.34 9.70
CA HIS A 72 -1.42 18.12 10.19
C HIS A 72 -1.00 19.47 10.78
N ALA A 73 0.05 20.09 10.23
CA ALA A 73 0.68 21.31 10.76
C ALA A 73 -0.29 22.51 10.94
N THR A 74 -1.43 22.51 10.27
CA THR A 74 -2.46 23.57 10.40
C THR A 74 -3.48 23.32 11.52
N ARG A 75 -3.51 22.12 12.10
CA ARG A 75 -4.49 21.70 13.11
C ARG A 75 -3.94 21.66 14.52
N MET A 76 -2.64 21.44 14.70
CA MET A 76 -2.00 21.46 16.01
C MET A 76 -0.49 21.77 15.91
N PRO A 77 0.14 22.20 17.01
CA PRO A 77 1.59 22.37 17.10
C PRO A 77 2.36 21.09 16.75
N ALA A 78 3.53 21.25 16.11
CA ALA A 78 4.32 20.12 15.62
C ALA A 78 4.74 19.16 16.75
N ASP A 79 5.16 19.68 17.90
CA ASP A 79 5.54 18.89 19.07
C ASP A 79 4.37 18.08 19.65
N GLU A 80 3.19 18.70 19.72
CA GLU A 80 1.96 18.01 20.13
C GLU A 80 1.57 16.91 19.14
N LEU A 81 1.71 17.16 17.83
CA LEU A 81 1.45 16.19 16.78
C LEU A 81 2.40 14.99 16.83
N VAL A 82 3.71 15.24 16.99
CA VAL A 82 4.72 14.19 17.11
C VAL A 82 4.43 13.31 18.32
N ALA A 83 4.16 13.91 19.49
CA ALA A 83 3.83 13.16 20.69
C ALA A 83 2.54 12.31 20.52
N ARG A 84 1.52 12.89 19.88
CA ARG A 84 0.26 12.21 19.60
C ARG A 84 0.45 11.04 18.64
N ARG A 85 1.11 11.24 17.50
CA ARG A 85 1.40 10.19 16.51
C ARG A 85 2.26 9.08 17.09
N ARG A 86 3.24 9.40 17.95
CA ARG A 86 4.03 8.40 18.67
C ARG A 86 3.14 7.53 19.58
N GLY A 87 2.21 8.15 20.32
CA GLY A 87 1.24 7.43 21.13
C GLY A 87 0.30 6.55 20.31
N GLU A 88 -0.21 7.07 19.19
CA GLU A 88 -1.06 6.34 18.24
C GLU A 88 -0.32 5.13 17.64
N ALA A 89 0.93 5.31 17.21
CA ALA A 89 1.78 4.24 16.67
C ALA A 89 2.03 3.11 17.66
N VAL A 90 2.36 3.44 18.92
CA VAL A 90 2.54 2.44 19.99
C VAL A 90 1.23 1.70 20.25
N ALA A 91 0.10 2.40 20.30
CA ALA A 91 -1.21 1.78 20.49
C ALA A 91 -1.58 0.84 19.32
N ALA A 92 -1.34 1.27 18.07
CA ALA A 92 -1.58 0.46 16.88
C ALA A 92 -0.70 -0.81 16.89
N CYS A 93 0.61 -0.66 17.14
CA CYS A 93 1.53 -1.77 17.29
C CYS A 93 1.10 -2.76 18.38
N ALA A 94 0.61 -2.26 19.53
CA ALA A 94 0.10 -3.11 20.60
C ALA A 94 -1.13 -3.93 20.17
N VAL A 95 -2.06 -3.33 19.41
CA VAL A 95 -3.22 -4.05 18.81
C VAL A 95 -2.75 -5.14 17.84
N LEU A 96 -1.67 -4.89 17.09
CA LEU A 96 -1.05 -5.86 16.20
C LEU A 96 -0.20 -6.92 16.93
N GLY A 97 -0.05 -6.82 18.25
CA GLY A 97 0.66 -7.77 19.10
C GLY A 97 2.17 -7.52 19.23
N VAL A 98 2.67 -6.36 18.80
CA VAL A 98 4.06 -5.92 18.94
C VAL A 98 4.25 -5.28 20.31
N ALA A 99 5.27 -5.69 21.06
CA ALA A 99 5.55 -5.13 22.38
C ALA A 99 6.19 -3.74 22.23
N ALA A 100 5.98 -2.85 23.20
CA ALA A 100 6.56 -1.49 23.15
C ALA A 100 8.10 -1.48 23.05
N ALA A 101 8.78 -2.53 23.54
CA ALA A 101 10.24 -2.68 23.41
C ALA A 101 10.70 -3.01 21.98
N ASP A 102 9.80 -3.51 21.14
CA ASP A 102 10.04 -3.86 19.73
C ASP A 102 9.56 -2.75 18.78
N VAL A 103 9.18 -1.58 19.32
CA VAL A 103 8.81 -0.39 18.55
C VAL A 103 9.91 0.65 18.67
N HIS A 104 10.51 0.98 17.54
CA HIS A 104 11.64 1.90 17.43
C HIS A 104 11.24 3.17 16.70
N PHE A 105 11.74 4.30 17.16
CA PHE A 105 11.57 5.59 16.51
C PHE A 105 12.95 6.19 16.30
N LEU A 106 13.25 6.56 15.05
CA LEU A 106 14.53 7.20 14.69
C LEU A 106 14.45 8.72 14.78
N ASP A 107 13.24 9.27 14.90
CA ASP A 107 12.95 10.69 15.13
C ASP A 107 13.61 11.62 14.09
N LEU A 108 13.72 11.16 12.83
CA LEU A 108 14.19 12.00 11.72
C LEU A 108 13.09 12.99 11.31
N PRO A 109 13.42 14.21 10.82
CA PRO A 109 12.39 15.17 10.43
C PRO A 109 11.54 14.65 9.26
N ASP A 110 10.23 14.66 9.45
CA ASP A 110 9.23 14.34 8.43
C ASP A 110 9.35 15.28 7.21
N GLY A 111 9.37 14.69 6.01
CA GLY A 111 9.56 15.36 4.73
C GLY A 111 11.03 15.60 4.33
N GLU A 112 12.00 15.30 5.19
CA GLU A 112 13.42 15.59 4.95
C GLU A 112 14.31 14.36 4.69
N LEU A 113 13.76 13.14 4.59
CA LEU A 113 14.61 11.93 4.49
C LEU A 113 15.50 11.94 3.25
N THR A 114 15.04 12.53 2.14
CA THR A 114 15.84 12.65 0.91
C THR A 114 17.15 13.42 1.15
N GLY A 115 17.12 14.48 1.96
CA GLY A 115 18.30 15.26 2.33
C GLY A 115 19.16 14.62 3.42
N ARG A 116 18.67 13.53 4.03
CA ARG A 116 19.23 12.87 5.21
C ARG A 116 19.50 11.39 5.01
N LEU A 117 19.66 10.94 3.76
CA LEU A 117 19.83 9.52 3.41
C LEU A 117 20.92 8.80 4.20
N ALA A 118 22.10 9.42 4.37
CA ALA A 118 23.19 8.82 5.13
C ALA A 118 22.82 8.65 6.60
N ALA A 119 22.25 9.68 7.23
CA ALA A 119 21.81 9.60 8.62
C ALA A 119 20.68 8.56 8.80
N ALA A 120 19.77 8.45 7.83
CA ALA A 120 18.72 7.44 7.83
C ALA A 120 19.29 6.03 7.68
N ALA A 121 20.32 5.84 6.84
CA ALA A 121 21.00 4.56 6.67
C ALA A 121 21.77 4.15 7.94
N ASP A 122 22.52 5.09 8.55
CA ASP A 122 23.23 4.86 9.81
C ASP A 122 22.26 4.46 10.93
N ALA A 123 21.16 5.21 11.08
CA ALA A 123 20.15 4.94 12.09
C ALA A 123 19.43 3.61 11.85
N ALA A 124 19.05 3.29 10.61
CA ALA A 124 18.50 1.98 10.25
C ALA A 124 19.50 0.85 10.52
N GLY A 125 20.78 1.07 10.24
CA GLY A 125 21.88 0.17 10.54
C GLY A 125 21.99 -0.16 12.03
N GLY A 126 21.93 0.86 12.89
CA GLY A 126 21.92 0.67 14.33
C GLY A 126 20.77 -0.21 14.82
N VAL A 127 19.58 -0.08 14.23
CA VAL A 127 18.44 -0.96 14.54
C VAL A 127 18.68 -2.39 14.02
N LEU A 128 19.22 -2.54 12.82
CA LEU A 128 19.56 -3.85 12.26
C LEU A 128 20.56 -4.60 13.16
N ASP A 129 21.53 -3.91 13.75
CA ASP A 129 22.58 -4.50 14.61
C ASP A 129 22.04 -5.04 15.93
N VAL A 130 21.05 -4.36 16.53
CA VAL A 130 20.41 -4.84 17.77
C VAL A 130 19.36 -5.92 17.54
N HIS A 131 19.05 -6.23 16.27
CA HIS A 131 18.12 -7.27 15.85
C HIS A 131 18.82 -8.32 14.95
N PRO A 132 19.82 -9.06 15.47
CA PRO A 132 20.60 -10.02 14.68
C PRO A 132 19.76 -11.16 14.08
N ASP A 133 18.70 -11.57 14.79
CA ASP A 133 17.85 -12.72 14.41
C ASP A 133 16.78 -12.38 13.35
N HIS A 134 16.63 -11.11 12.99
CA HIS A 134 15.61 -10.64 12.06
C HIS A 134 16.08 -10.76 10.61
N GLY A 135 15.93 -11.95 10.02
CA GLY A 135 16.34 -12.22 8.64
C GLY A 135 15.39 -11.70 7.54
N GLN A 136 14.21 -11.18 7.90
CA GLN A 136 13.28 -10.55 6.96
C GLN A 136 13.16 -9.05 7.24
N VAL A 137 13.24 -8.24 6.20
CA VAL A 137 13.15 -6.78 6.27
C VAL A 137 12.08 -6.29 5.31
N PHE A 138 11.16 -5.47 5.80
CA PHE A 138 10.07 -4.89 5.03
C PHE A 138 10.32 -3.41 4.84
N VAL A 139 10.27 -2.96 3.59
CA VAL A 139 10.50 -1.56 3.18
C VAL A 139 9.37 -1.09 2.26
N PRO A 140 9.15 0.23 2.13
CA PRO A 140 8.18 0.75 1.17
C PRO A 140 8.45 0.30 -0.26
N TYR A 141 7.38 0.18 -1.04
CA TYR A 141 7.44 -0.21 -2.44
C TYR A 141 8.28 0.76 -3.28
N ALA A 142 9.11 0.21 -4.17
CA ALA A 142 9.96 0.99 -5.07
C ALA A 142 9.18 1.97 -5.98
N GLY A 143 7.91 1.65 -6.26
CA GLY A 143 7.05 2.50 -7.09
C GLY A 143 6.22 3.51 -6.31
N ASP A 144 6.35 3.60 -4.99
CA ASP A 144 5.71 4.65 -4.20
C ASP A 144 6.22 6.05 -4.63
N THR A 145 5.36 7.06 -4.52
CA THR A 145 5.63 8.41 -5.04
C THR A 145 5.98 9.42 -3.96
N THR A 146 5.80 9.06 -2.69
CA THR A 146 6.17 9.90 -1.56
C THR A 146 7.70 9.98 -1.42
N PRO A 147 8.32 11.18 -1.38
CA PRO A 147 9.78 11.32 -1.27
C PRO A 147 10.40 10.57 -0.09
N ASP A 148 9.73 10.58 1.07
CA ASP A 148 10.19 9.86 2.25
C ASP A 148 10.11 8.34 2.10
N HIS A 149 9.11 7.81 1.38
CA HIS A 149 9.03 6.36 1.11
C HIS A 149 10.20 5.90 0.25
N ILE A 150 10.51 6.68 -0.80
CA ILE A 150 11.64 6.44 -1.69
C ILE A 150 12.96 6.49 -0.90
N ALA A 151 13.13 7.52 -0.07
CA ALA A 151 14.34 7.73 0.71
C ALA A 151 14.52 6.67 1.81
N ALA A 152 13.44 6.32 2.53
CA ALA A 152 13.44 5.26 3.54
C ALA A 152 13.89 3.92 2.96
N ARG A 153 13.32 3.52 1.81
CA ARG A 153 13.73 2.31 1.10
C ARG A 153 15.22 2.35 0.75
N ALA A 154 15.68 3.46 0.15
CA ALA A 154 17.08 3.61 -0.24
C ALA A 154 18.03 3.53 0.96
N ALA A 155 17.70 4.20 2.06
CA ALA A 155 18.47 4.21 3.30
C ALA A 155 18.59 2.81 3.91
N VAL A 156 17.47 2.08 4.02
CA VAL A 156 17.47 0.71 4.57
C VAL A 156 18.28 -0.23 3.67
N LEU A 157 18.11 -0.17 2.35
CA LEU A 157 18.90 -1.00 1.42
C LEU A 157 20.40 -0.71 1.50
N ALA A 158 20.80 0.56 1.67
CA ALA A 158 22.19 0.92 1.90
C ALA A 158 22.72 0.29 3.20
N ALA A 159 21.97 0.41 4.30
CA ALA A 159 22.32 -0.18 5.59
C ALA A 159 22.46 -1.72 5.55
N LEU A 160 21.61 -2.40 4.77
CA LEU A 160 21.73 -3.84 4.54
C LEU A 160 22.99 -4.20 3.73
N GLY A 161 23.33 -3.38 2.72
CA GLY A 161 24.51 -3.58 1.87
C GLY A 161 25.84 -3.45 2.62
N GLU A 162 25.87 -2.70 3.72
CA GLU A 162 27.01 -2.60 4.63
C GLU A 162 27.17 -3.81 5.56
N ARG A 163 26.21 -4.76 5.53
CA ARG A 163 26.18 -5.99 6.35
C ARG A 163 26.15 -7.26 5.47
N PRO A 164 27.14 -7.45 4.57
CA PRO A 164 27.13 -8.53 3.58
C PRO A 164 27.26 -9.93 4.17
N GLU A 165 27.72 -10.06 5.41
CA GLU A 165 27.82 -11.31 6.17
C GLU A 165 26.44 -11.84 6.61
N ARG A 166 25.39 -11.02 6.54
CA ARG A 166 24.02 -11.38 6.94
C ARG A 166 23.16 -11.68 5.72
N ALA A 167 22.40 -12.78 5.80
CA ALA A 167 21.45 -13.16 4.77
C ALA A 167 20.09 -12.49 5.02
N TRP A 168 19.79 -11.47 4.22
CA TRP A 168 18.54 -10.72 4.29
C TRP A 168 17.54 -11.20 3.24
N THR A 169 16.27 -11.32 3.64
CA THR A 169 15.14 -11.38 2.70
C THR A 169 14.41 -10.04 2.76
N VAL A 170 14.50 -9.26 1.69
CA VAL A 170 13.84 -7.95 1.62
C VAL A 170 12.50 -8.09 0.92
N PHE A 171 11.44 -7.65 1.60
CA PHE A 171 10.09 -7.53 1.05
C PHE A 171 9.73 -6.05 0.90
N GLU A 172 8.99 -5.78 -0.16
CA GLU A 172 8.45 -4.45 -0.43
C GLU A 172 6.95 -4.44 -0.17
N TYR A 173 6.46 -3.43 0.54
CA TYR A 173 5.03 -3.27 0.82
C TYR A 173 4.48 -1.96 0.26
N PRO A 174 3.26 -1.96 -0.31
CA PRO A 174 2.62 -0.75 -0.78
C PRO A 174 1.95 0.00 0.37
N VAL A 175 2.08 1.32 0.39
CA VAL A 175 1.16 2.19 1.14
C VAL A 175 0.34 2.98 0.13
N TRP A 176 0.92 3.96 -0.56
CA TRP A 176 0.14 4.87 -1.41
C TRP A 176 -0.11 4.38 -2.84
N PHE A 177 -0.19 3.06 -3.04
CA PHE A 177 -0.32 2.45 -4.37
C PHE A 177 -1.56 2.94 -5.15
N TRP A 178 -2.61 3.38 -4.46
CA TRP A 178 -3.81 3.97 -5.07
C TRP A 178 -3.58 5.31 -5.78
N HIS A 179 -2.49 6.04 -5.50
CA HIS A 179 -2.11 7.21 -6.30
C HIS A 179 -1.70 6.84 -7.74
N HIS A 180 -1.59 5.55 -8.06
CA HIS A 180 -1.30 5.04 -9.39
C HIS A 180 -2.54 4.67 -10.23
N TRP A 181 -3.75 4.95 -9.74
CA TRP A 181 -5.01 4.52 -10.36
C TRP A 181 -5.66 5.56 -11.32
N PRO A 182 -6.27 5.16 -12.46
CA PRO A 182 -6.15 3.86 -13.11
C PRO A 182 -4.84 3.75 -13.92
N TRP A 183 -4.17 4.90 -14.12
CA TRP A 183 -2.89 5.08 -14.80
C TRP A 183 -2.27 6.42 -14.32
N ALA A 184 -1.36 6.42 -13.34
CA ALA A 184 -0.67 7.66 -12.99
C ALA A 184 0.64 7.83 -13.79
N ARG A 185 0.46 8.59 -14.88
CA ARG A 185 1.40 9.32 -15.75
C ARG A 185 2.03 8.58 -16.96
N PRO A 186 1.89 9.15 -18.19
CA PRO A 186 2.54 8.67 -19.41
C PRO A 186 3.99 9.20 -19.54
N ASP A 187 4.79 9.13 -18.48
CA ASP A 187 6.24 9.36 -18.52
C ASP A 187 7.05 8.05 -18.43
N LEU A 188 6.40 6.92 -18.71
CA LEU A 188 7.02 5.60 -18.86
C LEU A 188 8.16 5.59 -19.90
N ALA A 189 8.15 6.53 -20.86
CA ALA A 189 9.23 6.70 -21.85
C ALA A 189 10.41 7.55 -21.35
N ARG A 190 10.27 8.33 -20.26
CA ARG A 190 11.33 9.21 -19.73
C ARG A 190 12.15 8.62 -18.58
N ARG A 191 11.73 7.50 -17.99
CA ARG A 191 12.46 6.80 -16.92
C ARG A 191 13.32 5.61 -17.39
N LEU A 192 13.45 5.41 -18.71
CA LEU A 192 14.30 4.38 -19.34
C LEU A 192 15.80 4.72 -19.35
N GLN A 193 16.28 5.51 -18.39
CA GLN A 193 17.71 5.79 -18.23
C GLN A 193 18.10 5.76 -16.74
N TRP A 194 18.12 4.57 -16.11
CA TRP A 194 19.22 4.12 -15.24
C TRP A 194 19.00 2.75 -14.57
N PRO A 195 20.08 2.05 -14.16
CA PRO A 195 20.11 0.60 -14.05
C PRO A 195 19.80 0.03 -12.65
N ALA A 196 19.22 -1.18 -12.69
CA ALA A 196 19.12 -2.22 -11.66
C ALA A 196 18.35 -1.91 -10.36
N ALA A 197 17.01 -1.93 -10.45
CA ALA A 197 16.12 -2.14 -9.31
C ALA A 197 15.78 -3.64 -9.16
N VAL A 198 16.11 -4.21 -7.99
CA VAL A 198 15.75 -5.57 -7.57
C VAL A 198 14.48 -5.50 -6.71
N ALA A 199 13.40 -6.13 -7.19
CA ALA A 199 12.31 -6.79 -6.44
C ALA A 199 11.13 -7.09 -7.42
N ARG A 200 10.82 -8.36 -7.71
CA ARG A 200 9.56 -8.76 -8.38
C ARG A 200 8.99 -10.11 -7.98
N GLY A 201 8.02 -10.08 -7.09
CA GLY A 201 7.12 -11.21 -6.90
C GLY A 201 6.10 -10.91 -5.84
N LEU A 202 5.23 -9.92 -6.05
CA LEU A 202 3.89 -10.04 -5.48
C LEU A 202 3.17 -11.01 -6.40
N GLY A 203 2.73 -12.15 -5.86
CA GLY A 203 1.88 -13.10 -6.57
C GLY A 203 0.55 -12.45 -6.91
N ALA A 204 0.53 -11.62 -7.94
CA ALA A 204 -0.67 -11.32 -8.68
C ALA A 204 -0.96 -12.58 -9.51
N ALA A 205 -1.83 -13.44 -9.00
CA ALA A 205 -2.73 -14.14 -9.90
C ALA A 205 -3.26 -13.07 -10.88
N ALA A 206 -3.12 -13.33 -12.18
CA ALA A 206 -3.33 -12.38 -13.25
C ALA A 206 -4.49 -11.41 -12.94
N PRO A 207 -4.31 -10.08 -13.10
CA PRO A 207 -5.29 -9.05 -12.70
C PRO A 207 -6.72 -9.30 -13.21
N ILE A 208 -6.87 -10.08 -14.28
CA ILE A 208 -8.15 -10.51 -14.83
C ILE A 208 -9.02 -11.27 -13.81
N ALA A 209 -8.46 -12.13 -12.95
CA ALA A 209 -9.26 -12.93 -12.02
C ALA A 209 -9.74 -12.12 -10.80
N ALA A 210 -8.89 -11.24 -10.26
CA ALA A 210 -9.26 -10.40 -9.12
C ALA A 210 -10.25 -9.29 -9.52
N GLU A 211 -10.09 -8.70 -10.72
CA GLU A 211 -11.04 -7.71 -11.24
C GLU A 211 -12.45 -8.29 -11.46
N ARG A 212 -12.55 -9.60 -11.72
CA ARG A 212 -13.83 -10.30 -11.87
C ARG A 212 -14.66 -10.36 -10.59
N GLU A 213 -14.02 -10.26 -9.43
CA GLU A 213 -14.69 -10.41 -8.13
C GLU A 213 -14.94 -9.07 -7.43
N GLN A 214 -14.31 -7.99 -7.89
CA GLN A 214 -14.37 -6.68 -7.25
C GLN A 214 -15.52 -5.81 -7.78
N VAL A 215 -16.23 -5.21 -6.83
CA VAL A 215 -17.17 -4.11 -7.08
C VAL A 215 -16.82 -3.00 -6.10
N TYR A 216 -16.68 -1.76 -6.56
CA TYR A 216 -16.41 -0.63 -5.69
C TYR A 216 -16.94 0.70 -6.24
N LEU A 217 -17.06 1.66 -5.32
CA LEU A 217 -17.52 3.02 -5.57
C LEU A 217 -16.39 4.01 -5.36
N TYR A 218 -16.24 4.98 -6.25
CA TYR A 218 -15.28 6.07 -6.08
C TYR A 218 -15.72 7.37 -6.78
N PRO A 219 -15.40 8.55 -6.25
CA PRO A 219 -14.77 8.75 -4.94
C PRO A 219 -15.69 8.33 -3.78
N ASN A 220 -15.10 7.85 -2.69
CA ASN A 220 -15.79 7.50 -1.45
C ASN A 220 -14.85 7.88 -0.27
N PRO A 221 -15.11 8.97 0.48
CA PRO A 221 -16.34 9.76 0.48
C PRO A 221 -16.57 10.58 -0.80
N LEU A 222 -17.85 10.72 -1.19
CA LEU A 222 -18.32 11.54 -2.29
C LEU A 222 -18.40 13.01 -1.84
N ARG A 223 -17.55 13.85 -2.41
CA ARG A 223 -17.56 15.31 -2.18
C ARG A 223 -18.20 16.10 -3.33
N GLY A 224 -18.02 15.63 -4.56
CA GLY A 224 -18.69 16.15 -5.75
C GLY A 224 -20.06 15.49 -5.96
N ASP A 225 -20.66 15.69 -7.13
CA ASP A 225 -21.96 15.07 -7.45
C ASP A 225 -21.79 13.71 -8.13
N ASP A 226 -20.63 13.43 -8.71
CA ASP A 226 -20.40 12.22 -9.49
C ASP A 226 -19.73 11.11 -8.68
N VAL A 227 -20.41 9.98 -8.55
CA VAL A 227 -19.84 8.72 -8.07
C VAL A 227 -19.75 7.72 -9.21
N LYS A 228 -18.64 7.00 -9.27
CA LYS A 228 -18.40 5.93 -10.22
C LYS A 228 -18.59 4.60 -9.54
N ILE A 229 -19.29 3.68 -10.20
CA ILE A 229 -19.32 2.28 -9.84
C ILE A 229 -18.58 1.47 -10.88
N ARG A 230 -17.63 0.65 -10.43
CA ARG A 230 -16.86 -0.24 -11.29
C ARG A 230 -17.14 -1.70 -10.91
N PHE A 231 -17.40 -2.52 -11.91
CA PHE A 231 -17.74 -3.94 -11.75
C PHE A 231 -17.41 -4.72 -13.03
N TYR A 232 -17.12 -6.02 -12.91
CA TYR A 232 -16.99 -6.92 -14.06
C TYR A 232 -18.33 -7.59 -14.38
N SER A 233 -18.66 -7.72 -15.67
CA SER A 233 -19.86 -8.45 -16.11
C SER A 233 -19.48 -9.54 -17.10
N THR A 234 -20.15 -10.70 -17.00
CA THR A 234 -20.12 -11.77 -18.01
C THR A 234 -21.28 -11.66 -19.00
N GLY A 235 -22.32 -10.89 -18.67
CA GLY A 235 -23.51 -10.71 -19.50
C GLY A 235 -23.60 -9.33 -20.15
N THR A 236 -24.50 -9.21 -21.14
CA THR A 236 -24.87 -7.93 -21.78
C THR A 236 -26.14 -7.31 -21.20
N GLU A 237 -26.74 -7.92 -20.17
CA GLU A 237 -27.90 -7.37 -19.48
C GLU A 237 -27.52 -6.07 -18.75
N PRO A 238 -28.36 -5.01 -18.80
CA PRO A 238 -28.09 -3.78 -18.08
C PRO A 238 -27.90 -4.00 -16.58
N ALA A 239 -26.91 -3.33 -15.99
CA ALA A 239 -26.70 -3.33 -14.56
C ALA A 239 -27.57 -2.26 -13.91
N ARG A 240 -28.16 -2.56 -12.75
CA ARG A 240 -28.99 -1.62 -12.00
C ARG A 240 -28.30 -1.21 -10.71
N PHE A 241 -28.06 0.08 -10.58
CA PHE A 241 -27.61 0.70 -9.35
C PHE A 241 -28.81 1.33 -8.62
N ALA A 242 -28.88 1.14 -7.30
CA ALA A 242 -29.85 1.76 -6.42
C ALA A 242 -29.15 2.24 -5.15
N LEU A 243 -29.47 3.44 -4.69
CA LEU A 243 -28.94 4.04 -3.48
C LEU A 243 -30.07 4.23 -2.47
N PHE A 244 -29.84 3.84 -1.23
CA PHE A 244 -30.80 3.91 -0.14
C PHE A 244 -30.23 4.72 1.02
N ASN A 245 -31.08 5.44 1.74
CA ASN A 245 -30.71 6.00 3.05
C ASN A 245 -30.70 4.88 4.12
N LEU A 246 -30.35 5.23 5.36
CA LEU A 246 -30.25 4.25 6.45
C LEU A 246 -31.62 3.73 6.92
N GLU A 247 -32.68 4.49 6.64
CA GLU A 247 -34.07 4.11 6.84
C GLU A 247 -34.57 3.11 5.78
N GLY A 248 -33.77 2.85 4.73
CA GLY A 248 -34.08 1.91 3.66
C GLY A 248 -34.93 2.51 2.53
N GLU A 249 -35.13 3.82 2.52
CA GLU A 249 -35.84 4.53 1.46
C GLU A 249 -34.92 4.69 0.23
N LEU A 250 -35.50 4.52 -0.96
CA LEU A 250 -34.77 4.69 -2.21
C LEU A 250 -34.52 6.18 -2.49
N VAL A 251 -33.24 6.55 -2.57
CA VAL A 251 -32.77 7.92 -2.80
C VAL A 251 -32.48 8.17 -4.28
N ALA A 252 -31.84 7.20 -4.95
CA ALA A 252 -31.53 7.30 -6.37
C ALA A 252 -31.47 5.90 -7.00
N SER A 253 -31.77 5.79 -8.30
CA SER A 253 -31.51 4.57 -9.05
C SER A 253 -31.19 4.86 -10.50
N ARG A 254 -30.36 4.02 -11.11
CA ARG A 254 -29.98 4.14 -12.52
C ARG A 254 -29.67 2.77 -13.11
N GLU A 255 -30.06 2.59 -14.36
CA GLU A 255 -29.59 1.47 -15.19
C GLU A 255 -28.46 1.94 -16.10
N THR A 256 -27.51 1.04 -16.34
CA THR A 256 -26.36 1.28 -17.21
C THR A 256 -26.19 0.12 -18.17
N ASP A 257 -25.90 0.44 -19.43
CA ASP A 257 -25.50 -0.53 -20.44
C ASP A 257 -24.17 -1.20 -20.06
N VAL A 258 -24.07 -2.50 -20.35
CA VAL A 258 -22.97 -3.34 -19.92
C VAL A 258 -22.31 -4.03 -21.11
N THR A 259 -20.99 -3.96 -21.16
CA THR A 259 -20.17 -4.76 -22.06
C THR A 259 -19.84 -6.09 -21.39
N ALA A 260 -20.20 -7.19 -22.05
CA ALA A 260 -19.91 -8.54 -21.59
C ALA A 260 -18.40 -8.84 -21.59
N ASP A 261 -17.99 -9.70 -20.67
CA ASP A 261 -16.63 -10.14 -20.42
C ASP A 261 -15.61 -9.01 -20.20
N ALA A 262 -16.11 -7.85 -19.75
CA ALA A 262 -15.33 -6.64 -19.55
C ALA A 262 -15.60 -6.00 -18.19
N VAL A 263 -14.66 -5.15 -17.78
CA VAL A 263 -14.86 -4.25 -16.64
C VAL A 263 -15.64 -3.04 -17.11
N ASN A 264 -16.76 -2.79 -16.45
CA ASN A 264 -17.69 -1.70 -16.73
C ASN A 264 -17.53 -0.61 -15.67
N GLU A 265 -17.61 0.64 -16.09
CA GLU A 265 -17.56 1.81 -15.22
C GLU A 265 -18.77 2.70 -15.55
N ALA A 266 -19.66 2.86 -14.57
CA ALA A 266 -20.83 3.70 -14.69
C ALA A 266 -20.66 4.94 -13.83
N VAL A 267 -20.90 6.12 -14.40
CA VAL A 267 -20.93 7.38 -13.65
C VAL A 267 -22.38 7.69 -13.26
N LEU A 268 -22.61 7.97 -11.99
CA LEU A 268 -23.87 8.43 -11.45
C LEU A 268 -23.70 9.82 -10.85
N THR A 269 -24.47 10.78 -11.37
CA THR A 269 -24.56 12.13 -10.85
C THR A 269 -25.68 12.21 -9.82
N LEU A 270 -25.35 12.64 -8.61
CA LEU A 270 -26.17 12.62 -7.40
C LEU A 270 -26.09 14.00 -6.71
N PRO A 271 -26.67 15.05 -7.33
CA PRO A 271 -26.45 16.43 -6.90
C PRO A 271 -27.11 16.77 -5.56
N ASP A 272 -28.22 16.11 -5.24
CA ASP A 272 -29.09 16.46 -4.10
C ASP A 272 -28.84 15.57 -2.86
N LEU A 273 -27.70 14.90 -2.77
CA LEU A 273 -27.37 14.08 -1.60
C LEU A 273 -26.89 14.95 -0.44
N ALA A 274 -27.50 14.75 0.73
CA ALA A 274 -27.01 15.32 1.98
C ALA A 274 -25.76 14.57 2.46
N SER A 275 -24.94 15.25 3.28
CA SER A 275 -23.80 14.60 3.96
C SER A 275 -24.31 13.49 4.88
N GLY A 276 -23.69 12.31 4.80
CA GLY A 276 -24.18 11.13 5.52
C GLY A 276 -23.70 9.80 4.94
N LEU A 277 -24.27 8.71 5.42
CA LEU A 277 -23.99 7.35 4.96
C LEU A 277 -25.18 6.79 4.19
N TYR A 278 -24.90 6.18 3.05
CA TYR A 278 -25.90 5.58 2.17
C TYR A 278 -25.53 4.13 1.84
N VAL A 279 -26.54 3.30 1.61
CA VAL A 279 -26.39 1.92 1.17
C VAL A 279 -26.58 1.86 -0.33
N ALA A 280 -25.55 1.44 -1.06
CA ALA A 280 -25.60 1.25 -2.50
C ALA A 280 -25.79 -0.22 -2.83
N ARG A 281 -26.70 -0.52 -3.75
CA ARG A 281 -26.97 -1.86 -4.28
C ARG A 281 -26.72 -1.87 -5.77
N LEU A 282 -25.88 -2.79 -6.22
CA LEU A 282 -25.65 -3.09 -7.63
C LEU A 282 -26.21 -4.48 -7.95
N GLU A 283 -27.05 -4.56 -8.97
CA GLU A 283 -27.53 -5.80 -9.57
C GLU A 283 -26.94 -5.94 -10.97
N PHE A 284 -26.28 -7.06 -11.27
CA PHE A 284 -25.62 -7.30 -12.56
C PHE A 284 -25.42 -8.81 -12.81
N VAL A 285 -24.94 -9.19 -14.01
CA VAL A 285 -24.59 -10.58 -14.34
C VAL A 285 -23.08 -10.77 -14.20
N GLY A 286 -22.65 -11.35 -13.08
CA GLY A 286 -21.25 -11.60 -12.76
C GLY A 286 -20.78 -13.02 -13.09
N PRO A 287 -19.56 -13.40 -12.67
CA PRO A 287 -19.01 -14.74 -12.90
C PRO A 287 -19.87 -15.89 -12.37
N ARG A 288 -20.74 -15.62 -11.38
CA ARG A 288 -21.63 -16.62 -10.77
C ARG A 288 -23.09 -16.49 -11.21
N GLY A 289 -23.35 -15.82 -12.33
CA GLY A 289 -24.70 -15.55 -12.83
C GLY A 289 -25.22 -14.21 -12.32
N ARG A 290 -26.53 -14.11 -12.02
CA ARG A 290 -27.11 -12.86 -11.52
C ARG A 290 -26.66 -12.62 -10.08
N GLU A 291 -25.95 -11.52 -9.87
CA GLU A 291 -25.34 -11.15 -8.60
C GLU A 291 -25.91 -9.83 -8.07
N ILE A 292 -26.03 -9.74 -6.75
CA ILE A 292 -26.33 -8.50 -6.03
C ILE A 292 -25.13 -8.19 -5.14
N ARG A 293 -24.64 -6.95 -5.20
CA ARG A 293 -23.59 -6.44 -4.34
C ARG A 293 -24.06 -5.21 -3.60
N THR A 294 -23.83 -5.21 -2.28
CA THR A 294 -24.12 -4.08 -1.41
C THR A 294 -22.81 -3.41 -1.05
N LEU A 295 -22.76 -2.10 -1.19
CA LEU A 295 -21.63 -1.24 -0.85
C LEU A 295 -22.13 -0.09 0.02
N THR A 296 -21.19 0.61 0.65
CA THR A 296 -21.47 1.79 1.46
C THR A 296 -20.89 3.01 0.78
N LEU A 297 -21.69 4.06 0.62
CA LEU A 297 -21.27 5.36 0.11
C LEU A 297 -21.31 6.37 1.25
N ALA A 298 -20.17 6.93 1.62
CA ALA A 298 -20.10 8.11 2.48
C ALA A 298 -20.20 9.36 1.60
N VAL A 299 -20.94 10.37 2.04
CA VAL A 299 -21.11 11.66 1.37
C VAL A 299 -20.65 12.77 2.30
N GLU A 300 -19.80 13.66 1.80
CA GLU A 300 -19.22 14.81 2.51
C GLU A 300 -19.37 16.07 1.64
N LYS A 301 -20.57 16.68 1.70
CA LYS A 301 -20.89 18.00 1.14
C LYS A 301 -20.62 19.12 2.13
#